data_AF-A0A379SB01-F1
#
_entry.id   AF-A0A379SB01-F1
#
_cell.length_a   1.000
_cell.length_b   1.000
_cell.length_c   1.000
_cell.angle_alpha   90.00
_cell.angle_beta   90.00
_cell.angle_gamma   90.00
#
_symmetry.space_group_name_H-M   'P 1'
#
loop_
_entity.id
_entity.type
_entity.pdbx_description
1 polymer ?
#
loop_
_entity_poly.entity_id
_entity_poly.type
_entity_poly.pdbx_seq_one_letter_code
_entity_poly.pdbx_strand_id
1 'polypeptide(L)' 'MVQELAGHESGELAILRNAITLRLSTQENTAYLTCPVTRLVRNAQGQWSRDPAFHSADAFRFCEPVADH' A
#
# COMPACT_ATOMS: atom_id res chain seq x y z
N MET A 1 -4.68 0.40 24.30
CA MET A 1 -5.97 0.76 24.90
C MET A 1 -6.99 0.97 23.79
N VAL A 2 -8.13 0.28 23.83
CA VAL A 2 -9.25 0.41 22.89
C VAL A 2 -10.44 0.95 23.68
N GLN A 3 -11.14 1.92 23.11
CA GLN A 3 -12.34 2.51 23.72
C GLN A 3 -13.54 1.60 23.49
N GLU A 4 -14.27 1.27 24.56
CA GLU A 4 -15.56 0.58 24.45
C GLU A 4 -16.62 1.55 23.92
N LEU A 5 -17.42 1.12 22.95
CA LEU A 5 -18.44 1.96 22.33
C LEU A 5 -19.74 1.98 23.14
N ALA A 6 -20.00 0.94 23.94
CA ALA A 6 -21.17 0.85 24.80
C ALA A 6 -21.04 1.64 26.13
N GLY A 7 -19.88 2.24 26.41
CA GLY A 7 -19.60 2.93 27.69
C GLY A 7 -18.46 3.94 27.59
N HIS A 8 -17.93 4.35 28.75
CA HIS A 8 -16.76 5.25 28.84
C HIS A 8 -15.46 4.52 29.20
N GLU A 9 -15.51 3.20 29.34
CA GLU A 9 -14.36 2.38 29.70
C GLU A 9 -13.44 2.14 28.50
N SER A 10 -12.18 1.90 28.79
CA SER A 10 -11.18 1.58 27.79
C SER A 10 -10.24 0.51 28.35
N GLY A 11 -9.86 -0.45 27.49
CA GLY A 11 -9.20 -1.68 27.92
C GLY A 11 -8.10 -2.15 26.97
N GLU A 12 -7.41 -3.21 27.35
CA GLU A 12 -6.46 -3.88 26.46
C GLU A 12 -7.18 -4.89 25.57
N LEU A 13 -6.90 -4.80 24.27
CA LEU A 13 -7.41 -5.72 23.26
C LEU A 13 -6.28 -6.00 22.27
N ALA A 14 -6.05 -7.28 21.99
CA ALA A 14 -5.14 -7.68 20.92
C ALA A 14 -5.76 -7.30 19.57
N ILE A 15 -5.10 -6.39 18.84
CA ILE A 15 -5.52 -5.95 17.51
C ILE A 15 -4.59 -6.59 16.48
N LEU A 16 -5.17 -7.32 15.53
CA LEU A 16 -4.43 -7.79 14.36
C LEU A 16 -3.96 -6.60 13.52
N ARG A 17 -2.68 -6.58 13.15
CA ARG A 17 -2.11 -5.60 12.23
C ARG A 17 -1.49 -6.34 11.04
N ASN A 18 -1.88 -5.92 9.83
CA ASN A 18 -1.29 -6.46 8.61
C ASN A 18 0.17 -5.98 8.46
N ALA A 19 1.06 -6.88 8.07
CA ALA A 19 2.45 -6.57 7.77
C ALA A 19 2.59 -6.02 6.33
N ILE A 20 2.14 -4.77 6.13
CA ILE A 20 2.19 -4.10 4.82
C ILE A 20 3.56 -3.46 4.58
N THR A 21 4.10 -3.62 3.37
CA THR A 21 5.36 -3.00 2.95
C THR A 21 5.19 -2.27 1.62
N LEU A 22 5.97 -1.21 1.41
CA LEU A 22 6.12 -0.58 0.09
C LEU A 22 7.22 -1.31 -0.68
N ARG A 23 6.89 -1.74 -1.90
CA ARG A 23 7.80 -2.48 -2.78
C ARG A 23 7.80 -1.86 -4.16
N LEU A 24 8.93 -1.92 -4.85
CA LEU A 24 9.03 -1.54 -6.25
C LEU A 24 8.47 -2.68 -7.11
N SER A 25 7.80 -2.33 -8.21
CA SER A 25 7.25 -3.33 -9.15
C SER A 25 8.34 -4.17 -9.81
N THR A 26 9.59 -3.71 -9.81
CA THR A 26 10.76 -4.40 -10.36
C THR A 26 11.41 -5.40 -9.40
N GLN A 27 10.94 -5.47 -8.15
CA GLN A 27 11.39 -6.48 -7.20
C GLN A 27 10.61 -7.79 -7.39
N GLU A 28 11.16 -8.90 -6.87
CA GLU A 28 10.43 -10.16 -6.78
C GLU A 28 9.25 -10.00 -5.81
N ASN A 29 8.02 -10.09 -6.33
CA ASN A 29 6.79 -9.81 -5.59
C ASN A 29 5.83 -11.00 -5.53
N THR A 30 6.23 -12.18 -6.02
CA THR A 30 5.40 -13.39 -6.13
C THR A 30 4.83 -13.88 -4.78
N ALA A 31 5.53 -13.61 -3.69
CA ALA A 31 5.08 -13.93 -2.32
C ALA A 31 4.07 -12.92 -1.73
N TYR A 32 3.72 -11.86 -2.45
CA TYR A 32 2.88 -10.76 -1.95
C TYR A 32 1.68 -10.51 -2.85
N LEU A 33 0.56 -10.13 -2.24
CA LEU A 33 -0.48 -9.42 -2.95
C LEU A 33 -0.06 -7.96 -3.10
N THR A 34 0.09 -7.48 -4.33
CA THR A 34 0.56 -6.12 -4.60
C THR A 34 -0.53 -5.26 -5.22
N CYS A 35 -0.55 -3.98 -4.83
CA CYS A 35 -1.40 -2.97 -5.44
C CYS A 35 -0.53 -1.76 -5.83
N PRO A 36 -0.51 -1.34 -7.10
CA PRO A 36 0.17 -0.10 -7.49
C PRO A 36 -0.35 1.14 -6.75
N VAL A 37 0.49 1.77 -5.93
CA VAL A 37 0.11 2.95 -5.11
C VAL A 37 0.60 4.28 -5.67
N THR A 38 1.75 4.30 -6.34
CA THR A 38 2.32 5.52 -6.93
C THR A 38 3.36 5.17 -7.99
N ARG A 39 3.66 6.13 -8.88
CA ARG A 39 4.81 6.09 -9.78
C ARG A 39 5.70 7.29 -9.49
N LEU A 40 7.01 7.04 -9.43
CA LEU A 40 8.02 8.08 -9.23
C LEU A 40 8.71 8.40 -10.57
N VAL A 41 8.93 9.68 -10.82
CA VAL A 41 9.63 10.20 -12.01
C VAL A 41 10.71 11.20 -11.59
N ARG A 42 11.70 11.43 -12.46
CA ARG A 42 12.70 12.48 -12.29
C ARG A 42 12.10 13.80 -12.75
N ASN A 43 12.14 14.84 -11.93
CA ASN A 43 11.79 16.20 -12.37
C ASN A 43 12.93 16.82 -13.20
N ALA A 44 12.75 18.06 -13.67
CA ALA A 44 13.75 18.78 -14.46
C ALA A 44 15.09 18.99 -13.72
N GLN A 45 15.08 18.93 -12.38
CA GLN A 45 16.25 19.02 -11.52
C GLN A 45 16.82 17.65 -11.13
N GLY A 46 16.30 16.54 -11.68
CA GLY A 46 16.75 15.18 -11.39
C GLY A 46 16.27 14.62 -10.04
N GLN A 47 15.42 15.32 -9.31
CA GLN A 47 14.86 14.85 -8.04
C GLN A 47 13.68 13.92 -8.30
N TRP A 48 13.43 13.00 -7.36
CA TRP A 48 12.24 12.15 -7.43
C TRP A 48 10.98 12.96 -7.08
N SER A 49 10.00 12.93 -7.97
CA SER A 49 8.65 13.45 -7.75
C SER A 49 7.61 12.41 -8.10
N ARG A 50 6.42 12.52 -7.52
CA ARG A 50 5.28 11.69 -7.92
C ARG A 50 4.83 12.07 -9.33
N ASP A 51 4.55 11.08 -10.15
CA ASP A 51 3.95 11.28 -11.47
C ASP A 51 2.49 11.74 -11.30
N PRO A 52 2.13 12.97 -11.72
CA PRO A 52 0.77 13.48 -11.59
C PRO A 52 -0.22 12.76 -12.52
N ALA A 53 0.25 12.06 -13.55
CA ALA A 53 -0.59 11.27 -14.45
C ALA A 53 -0.84 9.84 -13.94
N PHE A 54 -0.21 9.45 -12.82
CA PHE A 54 -0.44 8.13 -12.23
C PHE A 54 -1.75 8.11 -11.44
N HIS A 55 -2.69 7.27 -11.88
CA HIS A 55 -3.97 7.07 -11.22
C HIS A 55 -3.98 5.70 -10.52
N SER A 56 -3.98 5.69 -9.19
CA SER A 56 -4.03 4.46 -8.39
C SER A 56 -5.42 3.79 -8.38
N ALA A 57 -6.45 4.44 -8.91
CA ALA A 57 -7.82 3.90 -8.89
C ALA A 57 -7.98 2.67 -9.81
N ASP A 58 -7.23 2.61 -10.91
CA ASP A 58 -7.20 1.43 -11.78
C ASP A 58 -6.53 0.23 -11.09
N ALA A 59 -5.74 0.46 -10.04
CA ALA A 59 -4.99 -0.55 -9.31
C ALA A 59 -5.85 -1.49 -8.44
N PHE A 60 -7.08 -1.10 -8.06
CA PHE A 60 -7.98 -1.99 -7.33
C PHE A 60 -8.36 -3.24 -8.15
N ARG A 61 -8.28 -3.15 -9.48
CA ARG A 61 -8.47 -4.29 -10.40
C ARG A 61 -7.18 -5.10 -10.63
N PHE A 62 -6.04 -4.63 -10.12
CA PHE A 62 -4.70 -5.24 -10.26
C PHE A 62 -4.17 -5.91 -8.99
N CYS A 63 -4.97 -6.06 -7.92
CA CYS A 63 -4.68 -7.02 -6.85
C CYS A 63 -4.81 -8.48 -7.35
N GLU A 64 -4.45 -8.76 -8.60
CA GLU A 64 -4.27 -10.11 -9.11
C GLU A 64 -2.87 -10.60 -8.69
N PRO A 65 -2.68 -11.91 -8.46
CA PRO A 65 -1.34 -12.48 -8.32
C PRO A 65 -0.53 -12.09 -9.56
N VAL A 66 0.67 -11.55 -9.36
CA VAL A 66 1.57 -11.12 -10.44
C VAL A 66 1.73 -12.30 -11.41
N ALA A 67 1.05 -12.24 -12.56
CA ALA A 67 1.19 -13.25 -13.59
C ALA A 67 2.55 -13.06 -14.26
N ASP A 68 3.39 -14.09 -14.19
CA ASP A 68 4.68 -14.16 -14.88
C ASP A 68 4.50 -13.82 -16.38
N HIS A 69 5.35 -12.93 -16.89
CA HIS A 69 5.57 -12.71 -18.32
C HIS A 69 6.90 -13.36 -18.73
#